data_AF-A0A7K2MGI2-F1
#
_entry.id   AF-A0A7K2MGI2-F1
#
_cell.length_a   1.000
_cell.length_b   1.000
_cell.length_c   1.000
_cell.angle_alpha   90.00
_cell.angle_beta   90.00
_cell.angle_gamma   90.00
#
_symmetry.space_group_name_H-M   'P 1'
#
loop_
_entity.id
_entity.type
_entity.pdbx_description
1 polymer ?
#
loop_
_entity_poly.entity_id
_entity_poly.type
_entity_poly.pdbx_seq_one_letter_code
_entity_poly.pdbx_strand_id
1 'polypeptide(L)' 'MTVDRIDEHGVTGLLDGLAGLLTDTVAGGASVGFLAPLGHEEAADWWRGRAAAVAA' A
#
# COMPACT_ATOMS: atom_id res chain seq x y z
N MET A 1 -8.90 19.10 -4.95
CA MET A 1 -7.96 18.04 -4.58
C MET A 1 -7.53 18.31 -3.16
N THR A 2 -7.93 17.46 -2.21
CA THR A 2 -7.57 17.60 -0.79
C THR A 2 -6.52 16.55 -0.48
N VAL A 3 -5.55 16.90 0.36
CA VAL A 3 -4.48 15.99 0.81
C VAL A 3 -4.55 15.93 2.32
N ASP A 4 -4.82 14.74 2.85
CA ASP A 4 -4.92 14.49 4.28
C ASP A 4 -3.70 13.70 4.76
N ARG A 5 -3.17 14.07 5.92
CA ARG A 5 -2.12 13.26 6.58
C ARG A 5 -2.81 12.12 7.32
N ILE A 6 -2.37 10.90 7.05
CA ILE A 6 -2.81 9.69 7.75
C ILE A 6 -1.75 9.23 8.73
N ASP A 7 -2.20 8.78 9.90
CA ASP A 7 -1.39 8.12 10.92
C ASP A 7 -1.42 6.59 10.72
N GLU A 8 -0.81 5.83 11.63
CA GLU A 8 -0.74 4.37 11.57
C GLU A 8 -2.12 3.70 11.56
N HIS A 9 -3.10 4.28 12.26
CA HIS A 9 -4.47 3.78 12.31
C HIS A 9 -5.16 4.02 10.97
N GLY A 10 -4.95 5.19 10.37
CA GLY A 10 -5.41 5.52 9.03
C GLY A 10 -4.85 4.59 7.96
N VAL A 11 -3.54 4.31 7.99
CA VAL A 11 -2.92 3.34 7.05
C VAL A 11 -3.52 1.95 7.25
N THR A 12 -3.69 1.50 8.51
CA THR A 12 -4.26 0.19 8.83
C THR A 12 -5.70 0.05 8.33
N GLY A 13 -6.52 1.10 8.47
CA GLY A 13 -7.90 1.11 7.97
C GLY A 13 -8.00 1.10 6.44
N LEU A 14 -6.93 1.46 5.72
CA LEU A 14 -6.89 1.56 4.27
C LEU A 14 -6.13 0.41 3.59
N LEU A 15 -5.66 -0.60 4.34
CA LEU A 15 -4.79 -1.66 3.83
C LEU A 15 -5.33 -2.35 2.58
N ASP A 16 -6.63 -2.68 2.56
CA ASP A 16 -7.26 -3.39 1.45
C ASP A 16 -7.22 -2.56 0.15
N GLY A 17 -7.61 -1.28 0.25
CA GLY A 17 -7.61 -0.36 -0.88
C GLY A 17 -6.20 0.00 -1.35
N LEU A 18 -5.26 0.18 -0.41
CA LEU A 18 -3.86 0.45 -0.72
C LEU A 18 -3.17 -0.76 -1.36
N ALA A 19 -3.51 -1.98 -0.94
CA ALA A 19 -3.04 -3.20 -1.57
C ALA A 19 -3.57 -3.33 -3.00
N GLY A 20 -4.86 -3.12 -3.22
CA GLY A 20 -5.46 -3.11 -4.56
C GLY A 20 -4.82 -2.06 -5.49
N LEU A 21 -4.63 -0.84 -4.99
CA LEU A 21 -3.95 0.23 -5.73
C LEU A 21 -2.54 -0.19 -6.16
N LEU A 22 -1.78 -0.80 -5.26
CA LEU A 22 -0.40 -1.23 -5.55
C LEU A 22 -0.39 -2.37 -6.57
N THR A 23 -1.26 -3.37 -6.43
CA THR A 23 -1.36 -4.48 -7.40
C THR A 23 -1.75 -3.99 -8.77
N ASP A 24 -2.73 -3.09 -8.87
CA ASP A 24 -3.20 -2.52 -10.15
C ASP A 24 -2.10 -1.69 -10.81
N THR A 25 -1.35 -0.92 -10.00
CA THR A 25 -0.22 -0.11 -10.47
C THR A 25 0.89 -0.97 -11.07
N VAL A 26 1.26 -2.07 -10.40
CA VAL A 26 2.28 -3.02 -10.87
C VAL A 26 1.79 -3.80 -12.09
N ALA A 27 0.53 -4.24 -12.10
CA ALA A 27 -0.09 -4.90 -13.24
C ALA A 27 -0.18 -3.97 -14.47
N GLY A 28 -0.33 -2.67 -14.25
CA GLY A 28 -0.25 -1.61 -15.26
C GLY A 28 1.16 -1.35 -15.79
N GLY A 29 2.19 -2.04 -15.29
CA GLY A 29 3.57 -1.95 -15.75
C GLY A 29 4.40 -0.84 -15.10
N ALA A 30 3.91 -0.20 -14.03
CA ALA A 30 4.67 0.83 -13.34
C ALA A 30 5.80 0.24 -12.48
N SER A 31 6.99 0.85 -12.56
CA SER A 31 8.16 0.47 -11.76
C SER A 31 8.16 1.18 -10.40
N VAL A 32 7.53 0.58 -9.40
CA VAL A 32 7.43 1.10 -8.02
C VAL A 32 8.13 0.22 -6.98
N GLY A 33 9.11 -0.58 -7.41
CA GLY A 33 9.92 -1.45 -6.54
C GLY A 33 9.39 -2.88 -6.39
N PHE A 34 8.43 -3.29 -7.21
CA PHE A 34 7.84 -4.63 -7.22
C PHE A 34 7.87 -5.21 -8.64
N LEU A 35 7.72 -6.53 -8.75
CA LEU A 35 7.61 -7.24 -10.02
C LEU A 35 6.22 -7.86 -10.16
N ALA A 36 5.73 -7.97 -11.39
CA ALA A 36 4.52 -8.71 -11.67
C ALA A 36 4.82 -10.23 -11.76
N PRO A 37 3.92 -11.10 -11.27
CA PRO A 37 2.68 -10.75 -10.55
C PRO A 37 2.95 -10.38 -9.08
N LEU A 38 2.23 -9.38 -8.57
CA LEU A 38 2.20 -9.01 -7.14
C LEU A 38 0.84 -9.41 -6.56
N GLY A 39 0.85 -10.21 -5.49
CA GLY A 39 -0.37 -10.64 -4.81
C GLY A 39 -0.97 -9.54 -3.93
N HIS A 40 -2.29 -9.56 -3.75
CA HIS A 40 -2.97 -8.61 -2.86
C HIS A 40 -2.55 -8.79 -1.39
N GLU A 41 -2.40 -10.04 -0.92
CA GLU A 41 -1.89 -10.32 0.43
C GLU A 41 -0.46 -9.81 0.63
N GLU A 42 0.44 -10.05 -0.35
CA GLU A 42 1.82 -9.55 -0.34
C GLU A 42 1.85 -8.01 -0.31
N ALA A 43 1.00 -7.34 -1.09
CA ALA A 43 0.86 -5.90 -1.07
C ALA A 43 0.35 -5.38 0.29
N ALA A 44 -0.64 -6.06 0.89
CA ALA A 44 -1.16 -5.71 2.21
C ALA A 44 -0.09 -5.88 3.31
N ASP A 45 0.70 -6.94 3.26
CA ASP A 45 1.80 -7.20 4.18
C ASP A 45 2.84 -6.07 4.12
N TRP A 46 3.18 -5.61 2.91
CA TRP A 46 4.09 -4.49 2.74
C TRP A 46 3.55 -3.19 3.37
N TRP A 47 2.26 -2.90 3.15
CA TRP A 47 1.61 -1.73 3.75
C TRP A 47 1.51 -1.80 5.28
N ARG A 48 1.32 -2.99 5.87
CA ARG A 48 1.39 -3.16 7.34
C ARG A 48 2.77 -2.77 7.88
N GLY A 49 3.84 -3.11 7.16
CA GLY A 49 5.19 -2.64 7.49
C GLY A 49 5.33 -1.10 7.44
N ARG A 50 4.62 -0.42 6.53
CA ARG A 50 4.59 1.05 6.47
C ARG A 50 3.79 1.66 7.62
N ALA A 51 2.66 1.06 8.01
CA ALA A 51 1.86 1.52 9.14
C ALA A 51 2.69 1.58 10.43
N ALA A 52 3.48 0.53 10.70
CA ALA A 52 4.39 0.51 11.85
C ALA A 52 5.48 1.59 11.77
N ALA A 53 5.98 1.91 10.57
CA ALA A 53 7.03 2.90 10.39
C ALA A 53 6.56 4.36 10.61
N VAL A 54 5.27 4.64 10.43
CA VAL A 54 4.71 5.99 10.65
C VAL A 54 4.21 6.22 12.08
N ALA A 55 4.18 5.17 12.91
CA ALA A 55 3.90 5.25 14.34
C ALA A 55 5.12 5.68 15.19
N ALA A 56 6.32 5.65 14.62
CA ALA A 56 7.61 5.94 15.26
C ALA A 56 8.06 7.38 15.01
#